data_AF-A0A7Z9TB89-F1
#
_entry.id   AF-A0A7Z9TB89-F1
#
_cell.length_a   1.000
_cell.length_b   1.000
_cell.length_c   1.000
_cell.angle_alpha   90.00
_cell.angle_beta   90.00
_cell.angle_gamma   90.00
#
_symmetry.space_group_name_H-M   'P 1'
#
loop_
_entity.id
_entity.type
_entity.pdbx_description
1 polymer ?
#
loop_
_entity_poly.entity_id
_entity_poly.type
_entity_poly.pdbx_seq_one_letter_code
_entity_poly.pdbx_strand_id
1 'polypeptide(L)'
;MADYFGVAPTQQLSRRTTIESYYLGLKDDAWSLPNRQYSTVGGRLVTSPTSRSADLEIESVWQFGRTDGLTHHAHFQHGTIGHQFSETWQPRMAFHYDFASGDGNPDDQRFARFDTLFGARRFELNPTGIYGPFVRANLHRPGLRVSANPNDDFRMSVFYRAFWLAESRDAWVGPMLQEPTGEAGRFLGNQFELSATWQFLLSLNAEIGYAHFFKGSFY
;
A
#
# COMPACT_ATOMS: atom_id res chain seq x y z
N MET A 1 12.04 5.45 23.94
CA MET A 1 11.36 6.72 23.61
C MET A 1 11.22 6.78 22.11
N ALA A 2 10.07 7.20 21.59
CA ALA A 2 9.82 7.24 20.16
C ALA A 2 9.51 8.67 19.72
N ASP A 3 10.40 9.25 18.93
CA ASP A 3 10.27 10.57 18.34
C ASP A 3 9.92 10.45 16.85
N TYR A 4 8.96 11.27 16.43
CA TYR A 4 8.46 11.33 15.07
C TYR A 4 8.40 12.79 14.64
N PHE A 5 8.93 13.09 13.46
CA PHE A 5 8.94 14.44 12.92
C PHE A 5 8.96 14.38 11.40
N GLY A 6 8.48 15.43 10.75
CA GLY A 6 8.46 15.46 9.30
C GLY A 6 7.93 16.75 8.73
N VAL A 7 8.07 16.86 7.42
CA VAL A 7 7.55 17.97 6.62
C VAL A 7 7.05 17.40 5.30
N ALA A 8 5.93 17.90 4.81
CA ALA A 8 5.31 17.44 3.58
C ALA A 8 4.73 18.62 2.78
N PRO A 9 5.55 19.34 1.98
CA PRO A 9 5.02 20.37 1.10
C PRO A 9 4.18 19.76 -0.04
N THR A 10 3.08 20.43 -0.35
CA THR A 10 2.17 20.09 -1.44
C THR A 10 2.11 21.25 -2.43
N GLN A 11 2.19 20.95 -3.72
CA GLN A 11 2.05 21.93 -4.80
C GLN A 11 1.00 21.47 -5.81
N GLN A 12 0.07 22.37 -6.12
CA GLN A 12 -0.88 22.18 -7.21
C GLN A 12 -0.22 22.52 -8.55
N LEU A 13 -0.07 21.56 -9.46
CA LEU A 13 0.53 21.75 -10.79
C LEU A 13 -0.52 22.11 -11.85
N SER A 14 -1.73 21.59 -11.71
CA SER A 14 -2.88 21.89 -12.56
C SER A 14 -4.17 21.79 -11.75
N ARG A 15 -5.34 22.11 -12.30
CA ARG A 15 -6.63 21.88 -11.59
C ARG A 15 -6.88 20.44 -11.15
N ARG A 16 -6.19 19.46 -11.77
CA ARG A 16 -6.36 18.03 -11.50
C ARG A 16 -5.10 17.37 -10.93
N THR A 17 -3.94 18.02 -11.03
CA THR A 17 -2.66 17.40 -10.72
C THR A 17 -1.98 18.09 -9.55
N THR A 18 -1.60 17.29 -8.57
CA THR A 18 -0.91 17.71 -7.35
C THR A 18 0.36 16.89 -7.21
N ILE A 19 1.44 17.55 -6.80
CA ILE A 19 2.67 16.89 -6.36
C ILE A 19 2.88 17.15 -4.87
N GLU A 20 3.23 16.09 -4.16
CA GLU A 20 3.61 16.09 -2.76
C GLU A 20 5.03 15.57 -2.69
N SER A 21 5.83 16.17 -1.83
CA SER A 21 7.10 15.59 -1.41
C SER A 21 7.12 15.59 0.11
N TYR A 22 7.86 14.68 0.71
CA TYR A 22 7.93 14.60 2.15
C TYR A 22 9.25 14.05 2.64
N TYR A 23 9.58 14.48 3.86
CA TYR A 23 10.61 13.89 4.69
C TYR A 23 9.97 13.50 6.02
N LEU A 24 10.21 12.26 6.47
CA LEU A 24 9.77 11.73 7.75
C LEU A 24 10.97 11.15 8.50
N GLY A 25 11.18 11.59 9.74
CA GLY A 25 12.15 11.05 10.67
C GLY A 25 11.47 10.18 11.73
N LEU A 26 12.06 9.02 11.98
CA LEU A 26 11.72 8.13 13.10
C LEU A 26 12.97 7.91 13.94
N LYS A 27 12.86 8.13 15.25
CA LYS A 27 13.84 7.67 16.23
C LYS A 27 13.09 6.93 17.34
N ASP A 28 13.21 5.61 17.35
CA ASP A 28 12.58 4.72 18.31
C ASP A 28 13.67 3.97 19.07
N ASP A 29 14.03 4.52 20.23
CA ASP A 29 14.99 3.93 21.17
C ASP A 29 14.20 3.18 22.26
N ALA A 30 13.49 2.12 21.87
CA ALA A 30 12.72 1.29 22.79
C ALA A 30 13.66 0.38 23.61
N TRP A 31 13.24 0.05 24.83
CA TRP A 31 14.02 -0.87 25.68
C TRP A 31 13.99 -2.31 25.15
N SER A 32 13.01 -2.62 24.30
CA SER A 32 12.86 -3.87 23.56
C SER A 32 12.98 -3.61 22.05
N LEU A 33 13.58 -4.54 21.31
CA LEU A 33 13.70 -4.45 19.85
C LEU A 33 12.31 -4.32 19.17
N PRO A 34 12.22 -3.65 18.01
CA PRO A 34 13.34 -3.08 17.26
C PRO A 34 13.67 -1.62 17.62
N ASN A 35 14.97 -1.33 17.77
CA ASN A 35 15.55 0.01 17.82
C ASN A 35 15.71 0.55 16.41
N ARG A 36 14.98 1.62 16.08
CA ARG A 36 14.86 2.10 14.70
C ARG A 36 15.21 3.58 14.61
N GLN A 37 16.09 3.91 13.69
CA GLN A 37 16.44 5.28 13.38
C GLN A 37 16.40 5.45 11.88
N TYR A 38 15.34 6.07 11.37
CA TYR A 38 15.09 6.20 9.94
C TYR A 38 14.94 7.65 9.50
N SER A 39 15.51 7.93 8.34
CA SER A 39 15.21 9.06 7.48
C SER A 39 14.47 8.53 6.26
N THR A 40 13.22 8.95 6.08
CA THR A 40 12.38 8.55 4.95
C THR A 40 12.12 9.75 4.07
N VAL A 41 12.46 9.65 2.80
CA VAL A 41 12.13 10.64 1.78
C VAL A 41 11.16 10.03 0.79
N GLY A 42 10.17 10.80 0.38
CA GLY A 42 9.24 10.33 -0.63
C GLY A 42 8.59 11.46 -1.40
N GLY A 43 7.91 11.07 -2.45
CA GLY A 43 7.12 11.98 -3.25
C GLY A 43 5.98 11.25 -3.93
N ARG A 44 4.89 11.98 -4.14
CA ARG A 44 3.66 11.48 -4.71
C ARG A 44 3.14 12.46 -5.75
N LEU A 45 2.79 11.96 -6.93
CA LEU A 45 2.12 12.72 -7.98
C LEU A 45 0.74 12.11 -8.18
N VAL A 46 -0.30 12.92 -8.04
CA VAL A 46 -1.68 12.50 -8.22
C VAL A 46 -2.33 13.37 -9.29
N THR A 47 -2.93 12.74 -10.30
CA THR A 47 -3.87 13.38 -11.22
C THR A 47 -5.25 12.80 -10.99
N SER A 48 -6.18 13.59 -10.46
CA SER A 48 -7.51 13.12 -10.08
C SER A 48 -8.36 12.70 -11.29
N PRO A 49 -9.20 11.66 -11.16
CA PRO A 49 -10.14 11.27 -12.21
C PRO A 49 -11.21 12.33 -12.43
N THR A 50 -11.56 12.54 -13.69
CA THR A 50 -12.74 13.32 -14.13
C THR A 50 -13.47 12.56 -15.21
N SER A 51 -14.71 12.93 -15.53
CA SER A 51 -15.48 12.24 -16.59
C SER A 51 -14.69 12.16 -17.90
N ARG A 52 -14.66 10.97 -18.51
CA ARG A 52 -13.95 10.64 -19.76
C ARG A 52 -12.46 10.99 -19.75
N SER A 53 -11.76 10.66 -18.67
CA SER A 53 -10.34 11.01 -18.57
C SER A 53 -9.49 9.93 -17.92
N ALA A 54 -8.24 9.88 -18.35
CA ALA A 54 -7.21 9.13 -17.65
C ALA A 54 -6.83 9.85 -16.34
N ASP A 55 -6.40 9.05 -15.37
CA ASP A 55 -5.92 9.47 -14.07
C ASP A 55 -4.70 8.63 -13.71
N LEU A 56 -3.87 9.17 -12.83
CA LEU A 56 -2.58 8.59 -12.48
C LEU A 56 -2.25 8.91 -11.03
N GLU A 57 -1.70 7.93 -10.35
CA GLU A 57 -0.99 8.12 -9.10
C GLU A 57 0.35 7.41 -9.16
N ILE A 58 1.41 8.10 -8.75
CA ILE A 58 2.73 7.49 -8.55
C ILE A 58 3.24 7.97 -7.20
N GLU A 59 3.68 7.05 -6.36
CA GLU A 59 4.39 7.35 -5.11
C GLU A 59 5.70 6.56 -5.08
N SER A 60 6.78 7.23 -4.70
CA SER A 60 8.07 6.61 -4.46
C SER A 60 8.61 7.04 -3.11
N VAL A 61 9.10 6.07 -2.35
CA VAL A 61 9.54 6.26 -0.96
C VAL A 61 10.84 5.50 -0.76
N TRP A 62 11.79 6.13 -0.09
CA TRP A 62 13.08 5.55 0.25
C TRP A 62 13.38 5.79 1.72
N GLN A 63 13.84 4.74 2.40
CA GLN A 63 14.20 4.74 3.80
C GLN A 63 15.68 4.46 3.96
N PHE A 64 16.31 5.21 4.86
CA PHE A 64 17.72 5.13 5.18
C PHE A 64 17.89 5.17 6.69
N GLY A 65 18.89 4.47 7.22
CA GLY A 65 19.29 4.61 8.61
C GLY A 65 19.71 3.29 9.23
N ARG A 66 19.18 2.96 10.41
CA ARG A 66 19.56 1.75 11.16
C ARG A 66 18.38 1.09 11.86
N THR A 67 18.47 -0.24 11.98
CA THR A 67 17.51 -1.10 12.70
C THR A 67 18.32 -2.11 13.49
N ASP A 68 18.19 -2.13 14.82
CA ASP A 68 18.87 -3.11 15.68
C ASP A 68 20.38 -3.20 15.45
N GLY A 69 21.00 -2.08 15.08
CA GLY A 69 22.43 -1.97 14.75
C GLY A 69 22.78 -2.27 13.29
N LEU A 70 21.88 -2.86 12.51
CA LEU A 70 22.03 -3.13 11.07
C LEU A 70 21.84 -1.86 10.25
N THR A 71 22.50 -1.78 9.10
CA THR A 71 22.31 -0.68 8.14
C THR A 71 21.00 -0.87 7.38
N HIS A 72 20.13 0.13 7.41
CA HIS A 72 18.82 0.07 6.77
C HIS A 72 18.79 0.86 5.46
N HIS A 73 18.41 0.18 4.38
CA HIS A 73 18.13 0.77 3.07
C HIS A 73 16.94 0.04 2.45
N ALA A 74 15.80 0.72 2.35
CA ALA A 74 14.58 0.13 1.83
C ALA A 74 13.82 1.10 0.93
N HIS A 75 12.92 0.58 0.11
CA HIS A 75 12.08 1.43 -0.73
C HIS A 75 10.69 0.85 -0.97
N PHE A 76 9.76 1.74 -1.22
CA PHE A 76 8.39 1.44 -1.60
C PHE A 76 8.02 2.23 -2.87
N GLN A 77 7.31 1.57 -3.77
CA GLN A 77 6.87 2.11 -5.05
C GLN A 77 5.39 1.78 -5.21
N HIS A 78 4.59 2.79 -5.51
CA HIS A 78 3.18 2.65 -5.85
C HIS A 78 2.92 3.29 -7.20
N GLY A 79 2.11 2.62 -8.01
CA GLY A 79 1.61 3.14 -9.27
C GLY A 79 0.16 2.76 -9.47
N THR A 80 -0.67 3.72 -9.83
CA THR A 80 -2.02 3.50 -10.31
C THR A 80 -2.22 4.24 -11.63
N ILE A 81 -2.71 3.56 -12.65
CA ILE A 81 -3.20 4.20 -13.88
C ILE A 81 -4.66 3.82 -14.08
N GLY A 82 -5.51 4.82 -14.28
CA GLY A 82 -6.94 4.63 -14.40
C GLY A 82 -7.54 5.37 -15.57
N HIS A 83 -8.74 4.94 -15.95
CA HIS A 83 -9.60 5.67 -16.87
C HIS A 83 -11.03 5.70 -16.33
N GLN A 84 -11.55 6.92 -16.17
CA GLN A 84 -12.93 7.19 -15.78
C GLN A 84 -13.74 7.38 -17.05
N PHE A 85 -14.70 6.49 -17.29
CA PHE A 85 -15.57 6.57 -18.45
C PHE A 85 -16.81 7.42 -18.17
N SER A 86 -17.55 7.78 -19.23
CA SER A 86 -18.68 8.72 -19.17
C SER A 86 -20.05 8.07 -19.38
N GLU A 87 -20.16 6.75 -19.30
CA GLU A 87 -21.44 6.02 -19.41
C GLU A 87 -22.24 6.04 -18.11
N THR A 88 -23.42 5.42 -18.14
CA THR A 88 -24.25 5.16 -16.96
C THR A 88 -23.42 4.52 -15.85
N TRP A 89 -23.58 5.01 -14.63
CA TRP A 89 -22.83 4.66 -13.43
C TRP A 89 -21.37 5.13 -13.39
N GLN A 90 -20.89 5.89 -14.38
CA GLN A 90 -19.53 6.43 -14.38
C GLN A 90 -18.48 5.37 -13.98
N PRO A 91 -18.37 4.25 -14.72
CA PRO A 91 -17.42 3.21 -14.36
C PRO A 91 -15.99 3.73 -14.49
N ARG A 92 -15.10 3.23 -13.64
CA ARG A 92 -13.66 3.48 -13.69
C ARG A 92 -12.93 2.16 -13.61
N MET A 93 -11.99 1.96 -14.52
CA MET A 93 -11.05 0.84 -14.47
C MET A 93 -9.68 1.38 -14.10
N ALA A 94 -8.97 0.71 -13.20
CA ALA A 94 -7.64 1.09 -12.79
C ALA A 94 -6.74 -0.10 -12.53
N PHE A 95 -5.55 -0.05 -13.10
CA PHE A 95 -4.46 -0.94 -12.76
C PHE A 95 -3.68 -0.35 -11.60
N HIS A 96 -3.35 -1.20 -10.63
CA HIS A 96 -2.60 -0.86 -9.43
C HIS A 96 -1.35 -1.74 -9.37
N TYR A 97 -0.24 -1.17 -8.93
CA TYR A 97 1.00 -1.88 -8.68
C TYR A 97 1.66 -1.33 -7.42
N ASP A 98 2.08 -2.23 -6.55
CA ASP A 98 2.79 -1.91 -5.32
C ASP A 98 4.01 -2.81 -5.18
N PHE A 99 5.14 -2.21 -4.87
CA PHE A 99 6.38 -2.91 -4.55
C PHE A 99 6.98 -2.35 -3.26
N ALA A 100 7.21 -3.21 -2.27
CA ALA A 100 7.92 -2.90 -1.04
C ALA A 100 9.11 -3.85 -0.93
N SER A 101 10.32 -3.32 -0.73
CA SER A 101 11.51 -4.15 -0.60
C SER A 101 11.42 -5.13 0.58
N GLY A 102 12.05 -6.29 0.41
CA GLY A 102 12.27 -7.30 1.44
C GLY A 102 13.76 -7.44 1.79
N ASP A 103 14.05 -8.18 2.85
CA ASP A 103 15.40 -8.49 3.31
C ASP A 103 15.88 -9.86 2.81
N GLY A 104 16.61 -9.87 1.70
CA GLY A 104 17.00 -11.11 1.02
C GLY A 104 18.09 -11.93 1.72
N ASN A 105 18.79 -11.36 2.70
CA ASN A 105 19.91 -12.02 3.37
C ASN A 105 19.97 -11.69 4.88
N PRO A 106 19.43 -12.56 5.75
CA PRO A 106 19.43 -12.32 7.19
C PRO A 106 20.82 -12.41 7.85
N ASP A 107 21.82 -12.95 7.14
CA ASP A 107 23.16 -13.21 7.67
C ASP A 107 24.14 -12.05 7.39
N ASP A 108 23.69 -10.96 6.75
CA ASP A 108 24.51 -9.77 6.53
C ASP A 108 24.27 -8.66 7.57
N GLN A 109 25.00 -7.56 7.43
CA GLN A 109 24.91 -6.42 8.36
C GLN A 109 23.90 -5.36 7.87
N ARG A 110 22.90 -5.77 7.08
CA ARG A 110 21.89 -4.89 6.49
C ARG A 110 20.49 -5.39 6.81
N PHE A 111 19.54 -4.48 6.73
CA PHE A 111 18.12 -4.77 6.82
C PHE A 111 17.40 -4.03 5.71
N ALA A 112 17.01 -4.74 4.65
CA ALA A 112 16.48 -4.12 3.43
C ALA A 112 14.94 -4.15 3.31
N ARG A 113 14.24 -4.72 4.30
CA ARG A 113 12.78 -4.77 4.32
C ARG A 113 12.19 -3.38 4.60
N PHE A 114 11.29 -2.90 3.75
CA PHE A 114 10.59 -1.63 3.99
C PHE A 114 9.75 -1.67 5.28
N ASP A 115 9.87 -0.65 6.10
CA ASP A 115 9.10 -0.46 7.31
C ASP A 115 7.94 0.52 7.03
N THR A 116 6.71 0.01 7.17
CA THR A 116 5.52 0.85 7.08
C THR A 116 5.42 1.71 8.34
N LEU A 117 6.14 2.84 8.37
CA LEU A 117 6.20 3.76 9.52
C LEU A 117 4.81 4.10 10.06
N PHE A 118 3.90 4.37 9.13
CA PHE A 118 2.52 4.78 9.36
C PHE A 118 1.65 4.18 8.25
N GLY A 119 0.43 3.78 8.57
CA GLY A 119 -0.49 3.27 7.57
C GLY A 119 -1.90 3.13 8.11
N ALA A 120 -2.85 3.85 7.52
CA ALA A 120 -4.27 3.64 7.78
C ALA A 120 -4.72 2.40 6.97
N ARG A 121 -5.03 1.31 7.66
CA ARG A 121 -5.39 -0.01 7.08
C ARG A 121 -6.46 0.08 5.98
N ARG A 122 -7.38 1.05 6.09
CA ARG A 122 -8.51 1.22 5.17
C ARG A 122 -8.14 1.84 3.82
N PHE A 123 -7.34 2.90 3.82
CA PHE A 123 -6.97 3.61 2.58
C PHE A 123 -6.00 2.80 1.73
N GLU A 124 -5.13 2.02 2.38
CA GLU A 124 -3.98 1.41 1.72
C GLU A 124 -4.23 -0.02 1.27
N LEU A 125 -5.02 -0.77 2.03
CA LEU A 125 -4.95 -2.23 1.95
C LEU A 125 -6.31 -2.89 1.88
N ASN A 126 -7.39 -2.41 2.53
CA ASN A 126 -8.68 -3.11 2.53
C ASN A 126 -9.90 -2.18 2.72
N PRO A 127 -11.06 -2.49 2.12
CA PRO A 127 -12.22 -1.59 2.11
C PRO A 127 -12.76 -1.25 3.51
N THR A 128 -12.73 -2.20 4.45
CA THR A 128 -13.37 -2.05 5.78
C THR A 128 -12.37 -1.89 6.93
N GLY A 129 -11.06 -1.95 6.67
CA GLY A 129 -10.02 -1.86 7.70
C GLY A 129 -9.93 -3.03 8.71
N ILE A 130 -10.89 -3.97 8.69
CA ILE A 130 -10.95 -5.17 9.57
C ILE A 130 -10.11 -6.35 9.08
N TYR A 131 -9.69 -6.30 7.82
CA TYR A 131 -8.83 -7.29 7.19
C TYR A 131 -7.49 -6.59 6.93
N GLY A 132 -6.36 -7.23 7.21
CA GLY A 132 -5.05 -6.58 7.18
C GLY A 132 -3.82 -7.51 7.19
N PRO A 133 -3.81 -8.64 6.46
CA PRO A 133 -2.62 -9.50 6.43
C PRO A 133 -1.50 -8.95 5.54
N PHE A 134 -1.75 -7.90 4.75
CA PHE A 134 -0.73 -7.28 3.90
C PHE A 134 -0.35 -5.93 4.49
N VAL A 135 0.95 -5.63 4.47
CA VAL A 135 1.53 -4.34 4.81
C VAL A 135 2.54 -3.98 3.72
N ARG A 136 3.03 -2.74 3.67
CA ARG A 136 4.03 -2.31 2.67
C ARG A 136 5.41 -2.84 3.07
N ALA A 137 5.58 -4.15 3.20
CA ALA A 137 6.85 -4.75 3.60
C ALA A 137 7.01 -6.10 2.90
N ASN A 138 8.14 -6.28 2.21
CA ASN A 138 8.43 -7.49 1.46
C ASN A 138 7.28 -7.93 0.52
N LEU A 139 6.83 -7.03 -0.34
CA LEU A 139 5.60 -7.23 -1.10
C LEU A 139 5.75 -6.81 -2.55
N HIS A 140 5.25 -7.65 -3.45
CA HIS A 140 5.05 -7.37 -4.87
C HIS A 140 3.59 -7.66 -5.23
N ARG A 141 2.83 -6.63 -5.63
CA ARG A 141 1.38 -6.74 -5.80
C ARG A 141 0.85 -5.97 -7.01
N PRO A 142 0.60 -6.65 -8.15
CA PRO A 142 -0.29 -6.14 -9.19
C PRO A 142 -1.77 -6.29 -8.79
N GLY A 143 -2.62 -5.45 -9.36
CA GLY A 143 -4.07 -5.55 -9.20
C GLY A 143 -4.86 -4.76 -10.23
N LEU A 144 -6.13 -5.13 -10.39
CA LEU A 144 -7.09 -4.47 -11.26
C LEU A 144 -8.36 -4.16 -10.49
N ARG A 145 -8.72 -2.89 -10.43
CA ARG A 145 -9.94 -2.39 -9.79
C ARG A 145 -10.92 -1.91 -10.85
N VAL A 146 -12.19 -2.28 -10.67
CA VAL A 146 -13.33 -1.68 -11.35
C VAL A 146 -14.23 -1.06 -10.31
N SER A 147 -14.57 0.22 -10.47
CA SER A 147 -15.51 0.93 -9.60
C SER A 147 -16.60 1.60 -10.40
N ALA A 148 -17.75 1.82 -9.79
CA ALA A 148 -18.88 2.51 -10.40
C ALA A 148 -19.67 3.27 -9.34
N ASN A 149 -20.34 4.34 -9.76
CA ASN A 149 -21.23 5.17 -8.98
C ASN A 149 -22.64 5.15 -9.61
N PRO A 150 -23.48 4.14 -9.30
CA PRO A 150 -24.82 4.06 -9.84
C PRO A 150 -25.68 5.32 -9.69
N ASN A 151 -25.49 6.04 -8.60
CA ASN A 151 -26.01 7.38 -8.34
C ASN A 151 -25.04 8.12 -7.39
N ASP A 152 -25.38 9.36 -7.01
CA ASP A 152 -24.53 10.19 -6.16
C ASP A 152 -24.37 9.64 -4.73
N ASP A 153 -25.33 8.81 -4.28
CA ASP A 153 -25.38 8.26 -2.93
C ASP A 153 -24.74 6.87 -2.81
N PHE A 154 -24.52 6.18 -3.93
CA PHE A 154 -24.07 4.79 -3.94
C PHE A 154 -22.82 4.60 -4.79
N ARG A 155 -21.78 4.05 -4.15
CA ARG A 155 -20.49 3.76 -4.77
C ARG A 155 -20.14 2.30 -4.54
N MET A 156 -19.64 1.63 -5.57
CA MET A 156 -19.26 0.22 -5.48
C MET A 156 -17.94 -0.05 -6.19
N SER A 157 -17.22 -1.08 -5.74
CA SER A 157 -16.01 -1.53 -6.42
C SER A 157 -15.78 -3.03 -6.29
N VAL A 158 -15.10 -3.57 -7.29
CA VAL A 158 -14.50 -4.91 -7.30
C VAL A 158 -13.00 -4.72 -7.49
N PHE A 159 -12.19 -5.37 -6.66
CA PHE A 159 -10.74 -5.32 -6.77
C PHE A 159 -10.17 -6.74 -6.79
N TYR A 160 -9.51 -7.08 -7.88
CA TYR A 160 -8.66 -8.26 -7.97
C TYR A 160 -7.21 -7.88 -7.70
N ARG A 161 -6.52 -8.68 -6.88
CA ARG A 161 -5.10 -8.50 -6.57
C ARG A 161 -4.40 -9.85 -6.54
N ALA A 162 -3.14 -9.87 -6.92
CA ALA A 162 -2.27 -11.02 -6.75
C ALA A 162 -1.02 -10.61 -5.96
N PHE A 163 -0.57 -11.45 -5.04
CA PHE A 163 0.43 -11.10 -4.04
C PHE A 163 1.62 -12.03 -4.12
N TRP A 164 2.81 -11.45 -4.12
CA TRP A 164 4.09 -12.15 -3.98
C TRP A 164 4.93 -11.50 -2.89
N LEU A 165 5.83 -12.28 -2.29
CA LEU A 165 6.96 -11.74 -1.55
C LEU A 165 7.96 -11.11 -2.51
N ALA A 166 8.54 -9.97 -2.13
CA ALA A 166 9.65 -9.38 -2.87
C ALA A 166 10.90 -10.28 -2.75
N GLU A 167 11.15 -10.81 -1.56
CA GLU A 167 12.20 -11.76 -1.22
C GLU A 167 11.63 -13.01 -0.55
N SER A 168 11.98 -14.19 -1.06
CA SER A 168 11.42 -15.48 -0.64
C SER A 168 11.86 -15.92 0.75
N ARG A 169 13.07 -15.55 1.17
CA ARG A 169 13.62 -15.88 2.50
C ARG A 169 13.13 -14.93 3.59
N ASP A 170 12.51 -13.83 3.18
CA ASP A 170 12.06 -12.78 4.08
C ASP A 170 10.60 -13.00 4.52
N ALA A 171 10.23 -12.46 5.68
CA ALA A 171 8.92 -12.71 6.26
C ALA A 171 7.79 -12.04 5.46
N TRP A 172 6.64 -12.72 5.38
CA TRP A 172 5.35 -12.08 5.20
C TRP A 172 4.94 -11.43 6.52
N VAL A 173 5.16 -10.12 6.62
CA VAL A 173 5.10 -9.40 7.90
C VAL A 173 3.74 -9.43 8.57
N GLY A 174 2.64 -9.26 7.83
CA GLY A 174 1.31 -9.14 8.46
C GLY A 174 0.94 -10.34 9.33
N PRO A 175 1.06 -11.58 8.84
CA PRO A 175 0.81 -12.80 9.62
C PRO A 175 2.06 -13.34 10.34
N MET A 176 3.21 -12.68 10.20
CA MET A 176 4.50 -13.12 10.75
C MET A 176 4.91 -14.53 10.28
N LEU A 177 4.67 -14.84 9.00
CA LEU A 177 5.03 -16.12 8.40
C LEU A 177 6.34 -15.97 7.61
N GLN A 178 7.32 -16.82 7.87
CA GLN A 178 8.61 -16.81 7.18
C GLN A 178 9.04 -18.24 6.86
N GLU A 179 9.61 -18.43 5.68
CA GLU A 179 10.28 -19.68 5.29
C GLU A 179 11.75 -19.34 4.98
N PRO A 180 12.70 -19.60 5.90
CA PRO A 180 14.07 -19.09 5.80
C PRO A 180 14.91 -19.64 4.64
N THR A 181 14.54 -20.79 4.06
CA THR A 181 15.26 -21.39 2.92
C THR A 181 14.86 -20.74 1.59
N GLY A 182 13.64 -20.20 1.51
CA GLY A 182 13.05 -19.63 0.31
C GLY A 182 12.51 -20.66 -0.67
N GLU A 183 12.45 -21.95 -0.29
CA GLU A 183 12.01 -23.06 -1.12
C GLU A 183 10.49 -23.06 -1.35
N ALA A 184 9.72 -22.47 -0.43
CA ALA A 184 8.28 -22.24 -0.60
C ALA A 184 7.96 -21.28 -1.78
N GLY A 185 8.96 -20.61 -2.34
CA GLY A 185 8.80 -19.64 -3.41
C GLY A 185 8.27 -18.31 -2.91
N ARG A 186 7.60 -17.56 -3.77
CA ARG A 186 7.18 -16.17 -3.48
C ARG A 186 5.69 -15.93 -3.59
N PHE A 187 4.93 -16.83 -4.23
CA PHE A 187 3.53 -16.55 -4.56
C PHE A 187 2.61 -16.78 -3.37
N LEU A 188 2.15 -15.69 -2.76
CA LEU A 188 1.26 -15.71 -1.61
C LEU A 188 -0.17 -16.05 -2.03
N GLY A 189 -0.63 -15.60 -3.20
CA GLY A 189 -1.97 -15.94 -3.67
C GLY A 189 -2.71 -14.81 -4.35
N ASN A 190 -4.01 -15.02 -4.56
CA ASN A 190 -4.91 -14.09 -5.20
C ASN A 190 -5.97 -13.61 -4.22
N GLN A 191 -6.47 -12.39 -4.41
CA GLN A 191 -7.53 -11.82 -3.61
C GLN A 191 -8.60 -11.19 -4.50
N PHE A 192 -9.85 -11.46 -4.13
CA PHE A 192 -11.00 -10.74 -4.65
C PHE A 192 -11.63 -9.94 -3.52
N GLU A 193 -11.93 -8.69 -3.81
CA GLU A 193 -12.60 -7.79 -2.89
C GLU A 193 -13.81 -7.14 -3.54
N LEU A 194 -14.83 -6.95 -2.73
CA LEU A 194 -16.02 -6.21 -3.04
C LEU A 194 -16.18 -5.12 -2.00
N SER A 195 -16.55 -3.92 -2.43
CA SER A 195 -16.93 -2.84 -1.51
C SER A 195 -18.14 -2.10 -2.03
N ALA A 196 -18.98 -1.66 -1.12
CA ALA A 196 -20.08 -0.75 -1.40
C ALA A 196 -20.19 0.27 -0.27
N THR A 197 -20.42 1.53 -0.63
CA THR A 197 -20.72 2.61 0.30
C THR A 197 -22.03 3.24 -0.13
N TRP A 198 -22.94 3.39 0.82
CA TRP A 198 -24.27 3.96 0.59
C TRP A 198 -24.55 5.07 1.58
N GLN A 199 -24.79 6.28 1.07
CA GLN A 199 -25.29 7.41 1.82
C GLN A 199 -26.83 7.43 1.75
N PHE A 200 -27.50 6.75 2.68
CA PHE A 200 -28.96 6.70 2.67
C PHE A 200 -29.61 7.90 3.38
N LEU A 201 -28.83 8.66 4.18
CA LEU A 201 -29.20 9.95 4.74
C LEU A 201 -28.00 10.91 4.67
N LEU A 202 -28.25 12.22 4.65
CA LEU A 202 -27.19 13.24 4.61
C LEU A 202 -26.13 13.09 5.72
N SER A 203 -26.53 12.59 6.90
CA SER A 203 -25.66 12.39 8.06
C SER A 203 -25.26 10.93 8.30
N LEU A 204 -25.70 9.98 7.47
CA LEU A 204 -25.52 8.55 7.74
C LEU A 204 -25.06 7.79 6.49
N ASN A 205 -23.90 7.16 6.62
CA ASN A 205 -23.29 6.32 5.61
C ASN A 205 -23.20 4.89 6.11
N ALA A 206 -23.60 3.94 5.28
CA ALA A 206 -23.32 2.52 5.46
C ALA A 206 -22.19 2.10 4.53
N GLU A 207 -21.36 1.17 4.99
CA GLU A 207 -20.31 0.56 4.19
C GLU A 207 -20.32 -0.95 4.41
N ILE A 208 -20.18 -1.68 3.30
CA ILE A 208 -20.05 -3.12 3.29
C ILE A 208 -18.80 -3.45 2.49
N GLY A 209 -18.01 -4.39 3.00
CA GLY A 209 -16.86 -4.93 2.28
C GLY A 209 -16.70 -6.42 2.50
N TYR A 210 -16.23 -7.09 1.48
CA TYR A 210 -15.91 -8.52 1.47
C TYR A 210 -14.54 -8.72 0.85
N ALA A 211 -13.74 -9.62 1.41
CA ALA A 211 -12.45 -10.03 0.85
C ALA A 211 -12.34 -11.55 0.94
N HIS A 212 -11.91 -12.17 -0.15
CA HIS A 212 -11.58 -13.60 -0.19
C HIS A 212 -10.17 -13.78 -0.72
N PHE A 213 -9.35 -14.48 0.05
CA PHE A 213 -7.95 -14.74 -0.29
C PHE A 213 -7.73 -16.22 -0.61
N PHE A 214 -7.32 -16.47 -1.84
CA PHE A 214 -6.97 -17.77 -2.38
C PHE A 214 -5.46 -17.97 -2.20
N LYS A 215 -5.08 -18.87 -1.30
CA LYS A 215 -3.67 -19.20 -1.02
C LYS A 215 -2.94 -19.66 -2.29
N GLY A 216 -1.72 -19.15 -2.46
CA GLY A 216 -0.79 -19.51 -3.53
C GLY A 216 0.14 -20.66 -3.12
N SER A 217 1.25 -20.80 -3.85
CA SER A 217 2.22 -21.89 -3.66
C SER A 217 3.15 -21.73 -2.47
N PHE A 218 3.11 -20.58 -1.78
CA PHE A 218 3.93 -20.32 -0.60
C PHE A 218 3.54 -21.13 0.65
N TYR A 219 2.38 -21.80 0.62
CA TYR A 219 1.87 -22.63 1.72
C TYR A 219 2.00 -24.11 1.39
#